data_AF-A0A4R5PM34-F1
#
_entry.id   AF-A0A4R5PM34-F1
#
_cell.length_a   1.000
_cell.length_b   1.000
_cell.length_c   1.000
_cell.angle_alpha   90.00
_cell.angle_beta   90.00
_cell.angle_gamma   90.00
#
_symmetry.space_group_name_H-M   'P 1'
#
loop_
_entity.id
_entity.type
_entity.pdbx_description
1 polymer ?
#
loop_
_entity_poly.entity_id
_entity_poly.type
_entity_poly.pdbx_seq_one_letter_code
_entity_poly.pdbx_strand_id
1 'polypeptide(L)' 'MSNETLSTDAIIHDPNATRSEKLDRLNDMGYELKRFATRNETSADEVEHQAAEIKAAKARVEKEG' A
#
# COMPACT_ATOMS: atom_id res chain seq x y z
N MET A 1 4.95 -0.41 21.45
CA MET A 1 4.08 -0.12 20.29
C MET A 1 4.43 -1.16 19.26
N SER A 2 3.54 -2.11 18.99
CA SER A 2 3.79 -3.16 18.01
C SER A 2 3.78 -2.52 16.62
N ASN A 3 4.92 -2.52 15.94
CA ASN A 3 4.96 -2.28 14.50
C ASN A 3 4.30 -3.49 13.84
N GLU A 4 2.98 -3.49 13.78
CA GLU A 4 2.29 -4.31 12.77
C GLU A 4 2.76 -3.75 11.44
N THR A 5 3.63 -4.52 10.77
CA THR A 5 4.21 -4.18 9.48
C THR A 5 3.09 -3.76 8.55
N LEU A 6 3.07 -2.48 8.19
CA LEU A 6 2.10 -1.85 7.30
C LEU A 6 2.37 -2.35 5.88
N SER A 7 2.11 -3.63 5.62
CA SER A 7 2.31 -4.28 4.33
C SER A 7 0.99 -4.26 3.55
N THR A 8 1.10 -4.29 2.23
CA THR A 8 -0.06 -4.41 1.34
C THR A 8 -0.86 -5.69 1.64
N ASP A 9 -0.17 -6.79 1.98
CA ASP A 9 -0.78 -8.07 2.34
C ASP A 9 -1.63 -7.99 3.62
N ALA A 10 -1.10 -7.34 4.67
CA ALA A 10 -1.83 -7.13 5.91
C ALA A 10 -3.11 -6.30 5.69
N ILE A 11 -3.07 -5.33 4.77
CA ILE A 11 -4.25 -4.52 4.43
C ILE A 11 -5.28 -5.32 3.62
N ILE A 12 -4.85 -6.10 2.61
CA ILE A 12 -5.76 -6.92 1.80
C ILE A 12 -6.53 -7.91 2.69
N HIS A 13 -5.83 -8.56 3.62
CA HIS A 13 -6.40 -9.62 4.43
C HIS A 13 -7.00 -9.15 5.77
N ASP A 14 -7.07 -7.84 6.04
CA ASP A 14 -7.69 -7.31 7.26
C ASP A 14 -9.18 -7.70 7.31
N PRO A 15 -9.62 -8.55 8.24
CA PRO A 15 -11.01 -8.97 8.35
C PRO A 15 -11.91 -7.88 8.95
N ASN A 16 -11.31 -6.86 9.58
CA ASN A 16 -12.02 -5.78 10.26
C ASN A 16 -12.18 -4.53 9.39
N ALA A 17 -11.52 -4.47 8.23
CA ALA A 17 -11.63 -3.36 7.30
C ALA A 17 -12.63 -3.67 6.18
N THR A 18 -13.51 -2.72 5.90
CA THR A 18 -14.33 -2.72 4.69
C THR A 18 -13.45 -2.58 3.45
N ARG A 19 -14.00 -2.96 2.30
CA ARG A 19 -13.32 -2.77 0.99
C ARG A 19 -12.86 -1.32 0.78
N SER A 20 -13.70 -0.33 1.13
CA SER A 20 -13.34 1.09 1.00
C SER A 20 -12.14 1.44 1.87
N GLU A 21 -12.15 1.03 3.14
CA GLU A 21 -11.05 1.31 4.07
C GLU A 21 -9.74 0.66 3.62
N LYS A 22 -9.80 -0.56 3.05
CA LYS A 22 -8.62 -1.21 2.46
C LYS A 22 -8.06 -0.40 1.29
N LEU A 23 -8.92 0.10 0.41
CA LEU A 23 -8.49 0.92 -0.73
C LEU A 23 -7.91 2.27 -0.28
N ASP A 24 -8.50 2.90 0.74
CA ASP A 24 -8.01 4.16 1.30
C ASP A 24 -6.63 3.98 1.92
N ARG A 25 -6.41 2.94 2.73
CA ARG A 25 -5.09 2.63 3.30
C ARG A 25 -4.03 2.35 2.23
N LEU A 26 -4.39 1.62 1.15
CA LEU A 26 -3.47 1.38 0.03
C LEU A 26 -3.16 2.67 -0.75
N ASN A 27 -4.12 3.60 -0.86
CA ASN A 27 -3.86 4.92 -1.44
C ASN A 27 -2.90 5.73 -0.58
N ASP A 28 -3.10 5.75 0.73
CA ASP A 28 -2.24 6.46 1.69
C ASP A 28 -0.81 5.93 1.64
N MET A 29 -0.62 4.60 1.64
CA MET A 29 0.70 3.99 1.41
C MET A 29 1.35 4.48 0.12
N GLY A 30 0.59 4.59 -0.98
CA GLY A 30 1.11 5.10 -2.24
C GLY A 30 1.52 6.57 -2.18
N TYR A 31 0.79 7.40 -1.43
CA TYR A 31 1.16 8.80 -1.20
C TYR A 31 2.40 8.93 -0.33
N GLU A 32 2.50 8.13 0.73
CA GLU A 32 3.67 8.10 1.61
C GLU A 32 4.92 7.63 0.88
N LEU A 33 4.81 6.58 0.05
CA LEU A 33 5.89 6.11 -0.80
C LEU A 33 6.44 7.23 -1.72
N LYS A 34 5.56 7.95 -2.41
CA LYS A 34 5.97 9.07 -3.28
C LYS A 34 6.64 10.20 -2.49
N ARG A 35 6.10 10.52 -1.30
CA ARG A 35 6.69 11.52 -0.40
C ARG A 35 8.05 11.09 0.12
N PHE A 36 8.20 9.82 0.49
CA PHE A 36 9.45 9.24 0.98
C PHE A 36 10.52 9.26 -0.11
N ALA A 37 10.18 8.79 -1.32
CA ALA A 37 11.04 8.80 -2.48
C ALA A 37 11.58 10.20 -2.80
N THR A 38 10.69 11.20 -2.77
CA THR A 38 11.05 12.60 -3.04
C THR A 38 12.00 13.18 -1.97
N ARG A 39 11.88 12.73 -0.71
CA ARG A 39 12.67 13.26 0.41
C ARG A 39 14.02 12.59 0.59
N ASN A 40 14.14 11.31 0.22
CA ASN A 40 15.30 10.49 0.57
C ASN A 40 16.15 10.06 -0.63
N GLU A 41 15.89 10.61 -1.83
CA GLU A 41 16.58 10.21 -3.07
C GLU A 41 16.61 8.69 -3.28
N THR A 42 15.51 8.02 -2.89
CA THR A 42 15.35 6.57 -3.02
C THR A 42 15.45 6.18 -4.48
N SER A 43 16.04 5.01 -4.75
CA SER A 43 16.20 4.53 -6.13
C SER A 43 14.84 4.44 -6.82
N ALA A 44 14.79 4.86 -8.09
CA ALA A 44 13.56 4.80 -8.88
C ALA A 44 13.02 3.35 -8.95
N ASP A 45 13.91 2.36 -9.06
CA ASP A 45 13.56 0.94 -9.15
C ASP A 45 12.85 0.43 -7.89
N GLU A 46 13.32 0.79 -6.69
CA GLU A 46 12.67 0.40 -5.43
C GLU A 46 11.28 1.04 -5.29
N VAL A 47 11.15 2.30 -5.70
CA VAL A 47 9.88 3.02 -5.66
C VAL A 47 8.90 2.43 -6.66
N GLU A 48 9.35 2.10 -7.87
CA GLU A 48 8.54 1.45 -8.88
C GLU A 48 8.07 0.06 -8.44
N HIS A 49 8.96 -0.72 -7.82
CA HIS A 49 8.61 -2.02 -7.27
C HIS A 49 7.50 -1.92 -6.22
N GLN A 50 7.68 -1.06 -5.21
CA GLN A 50 6.68 -0.88 -4.16
C GLN A 50 5.36 -0.28 -4.70
N ALA A 51 5.45 0.63 -5.67
CA ALA A 51 4.26 1.18 -6.33
C ALA A 51 3.49 0.10 -7.11
N ALA A 52 4.20 -0.83 -7.75
CA ALA A 52 3.59 -1.96 -8.45
C ALA A 52 2.90 -2.93 -7.48
N GLU A 53 3.48 -3.19 -6.31
CA GLU A 53 2.85 -4.00 -5.25
C GLU A 53 1.56 -3.37 -4.75
N ILE A 54 1.57 -2.06 -4.45
CA ILE A 54 0.38 -1.31 -4.02
C ILE A 54 -0.70 -1.36 -5.10
N LYS A 55 -0.31 -1.18 -6.38
CA LYS A 55 -1.26 -1.27 -7.50
C LYS A 55 -1.88 -2.66 -7.63
N ALA A 56 -1.08 -3.72 -7.50
CA ALA A 56 -1.58 -5.09 -7.53
C ALA A 56 -2.51 -5.39 -6.35
N ALA A 57 -2.19 -4.90 -5.15
CA ALA A 57 -3.02 -5.00 -3.96
C ALA A 57 -4.39 -4.36 -4.16
N LYS A 58 -4.43 -3.12 -4.68
CA LYS A 58 -5.69 -2.44 -5.00
C LYS A 58 -6.54 -3.23 -5.97
N ALA A 59 -5.94 -3.76 -7.04
CA ALA A 59 -6.65 -4.56 -8.02
C ALA A 59 -7.24 -5.86 -7.43
N ARG A 60 -6.62 -6.44 -6.40
CA ARG A 60 -7.18 -7.60 -5.68
C ARG A 60 -8.40 -7.20 -4.84
N VAL A 61 -8.27 -6.15 -4.03
CA VAL A 61 -9.37 -5.60 -3.21
C VAL A 61 -10.55 -5.13 -4.08
N GLU A 62 -10.28 -4.62 -5.28
CA GLU A 62 -11.32 -4.24 -6.23
C GLU A 62 -12.09 -5.44 -6.81
N LYS A 63 -11.45 -6.62 -6.94
CA LYS A 63 -12.05 -7.86 -7.45
C LYS A 63 -12.77 -8.70 -6.38
N GLU A 64 -12.54 -8.42 -5.10
CA GLU A 64 -13.24 -9.07 -3.99
C GLU A 64 -14.72 -8.60 -3.85
N GLY A 65 -15.17 -7.67 -4.70
CA GLY A 65 -16.55 -7.17 -4.77
C GLY A 65 -17.39 -7.86 -5.84
#